data_AF-A0A954H394-F1
#
_entry.id   AF-A0A954H394-F1
#
_cell.length_a   1.000
_cell.length_b   1.000
_cell.length_c   1.000
_cell.angle_alpha   90.00
_cell.angle_beta   90.00
_cell.angle_gamma   90.00
#
_symmetry.space_group_name_H-M   'P 1'
#
loop_
_entity.id
_entity.type
_entity.pdbx_description
1 polymer ?
#
loop_
_entity_poly.entity_id
_entity_poly.type
_entity_poly.pdbx_seq_one_letter_code
_entity_poly.pdbx_strand_id
1 'polypeptide(L)'
;MPKLRRLRLVSIGHESARFEDVTLDFTDRSGRPINSVVWLRNGGGKTSLLSLLFASVRPSQREFLGKRADQKVRALEHYVGTRDSGVVICEWELDAENSLFGDSAPFYLSGVFFERAAAHEGNGAAKVKTLYFATIVSPDVEVLSLEGLPLTVSDGTHRRRRNMNGFRRTLRELDAEYPHLSVFVSDKQNQYVEELASRGIDSEVFYYQVLMNEREGGVSERFSFAQDDEFIDFLLQMAFSRQRAQEVLDQLSTFRQALVTRNEQLKPEHEYCSGLQSRMQQLVNVQRERQSICDQTQNSHQRLLALKAWIAEHEQQFADAITRLQSTVAESEGEADKCRELQDEYTRVAAVFDQEACRLRFV
;
A
#
# COMPACT_ATOMS: atom_id res chain seq x y z
N MET A 1 -17.56 3.81 -32.38
CA MET A 1 -17.17 4.80 -31.36
C MET A 1 -18.42 5.50 -30.87
N PRO A 2 -18.51 5.89 -29.58
CA PRO A 2 -19.65 6.64 -29.06
C PRO A 2 -19.89 7.94 -29.83
N LYS A 3 -21.16 8.27 -30.06
CA LYS A 3 -21.57 9.45 -30.83
C LYS A 3 -22.45 10.36 -29.96
N LEU A 4 -22.11 11.65 -29.91
CA LEU A 4 -22.93 12.64 -29.22
C LEU A 4 -24.22 12.86 -30.00
N ARG A 5 -25.38 12.64 -29.35
CA ARG A 5 -26.71 12.84 -29.93
C ARG A 5 -27.30 14.17 -29.54
N ARG A 6 -27.27 14.51 -28.24
CA ARG A 6 -27.88 15.72 -27.72
C ARG A 6 -27.00 16.34 -26.63
N LEU A 7 -27.03 17.67 -26.54
CA LEU A 7 -26.34 18.45 -25.51
C LEU A 7 -27.35 19.39 -24.85
N ARG A 8 -27.55 19.26 -23.54
CA ARG A 8 -28.38 20.17 -22.75
C ARG A 8 -27.52 21.01 -21.83
N LEU A 9 -27.75 22.33 -21.86
CA LEU A 9 -27.06 23.32 -21.03
C LEU A 9 -28.12 24.07 -20.22
N VAL A 10 -28.00 24.03 -18.89
CA VAL A 10 -28.97 24.64 -17.97
C VAL A 10 -28.26 25.62 -17.05
N SER A 11 -28.72 26.87 -17.02
CA SER A 11 -28.30 27.91 -16.07
C SER A 11 -26.77 28.14 -16.05
N ILE A 12 -26.10 28.00 -17.19
CA ILE A 12 -24.64 28.00 -17.33
C ILE A 12 -24.18 28.79 -18.55
N GLY A 13 -23.01 29.42 -18.49
CA GLY A 13 -22.47 30.22 -19.58
C GLY A 13 -21.85 31.53 -19.08
N HIS A 14 -21.10 32.19 -19.95
CA HIS A 14 -20.54 33.51 -19.64
C HIS A 14 -21.67 34.52 -19.42
N GLU A 15 -21.47 35.53 -18.57
CA GLU A 15 -22.50 36.54 -18.24
C GLU A 15 -23.13 37.20 -19.47
N SER A 16 -22.37 37.39 -20.55
CA SER A 16 -22.84 37.97 -21.80
C SER A 16 -23.52 36.99 -22.77
N ALA A 17 -23.45 35.68 -22.51
CA ALA A 17 -23.95 34.62 -23.39
C ALA A 17 -24.32 33.38 -22.57
N ARG A 18 -25.31 33.56 -21.69
CA ARG A 18 -25.77 32.54 -20.75
C ARG A 18 -26.83 31.65 -21.35
N PHE A 19 -26.73 30.34 -21.13
CA PHE A 19 -27.73 29.36 -21.52
C PHE A 19 -28.65 29.10 -20.32
N GLU A 20 -29.92 29.51 -20.41
CA GLU A 20 -30.91 29.30 -19.34
C GLU A 20 -31.39 27.83 -19.28
N ASP A 21 -31.89 27.31 -20.40
CA ASP A 21 -32.17 25.89 -20.64
C ASP A 21 -32.22 25.68 -22.15
N VAL A 22 -31.14 25.13 -22.71
CA VAL A 22 -31.01 24.92 -24.16
C VAL A 22 -30.60 23.48 -24.42
N THR A 23 -31.40 22.78 -25.22
CA THR A 23 -31.06 21.46 -25.77
C THR A 23 -30.70 21.60 -27.23
N LEU A 24 -29.49 21.17 -27.59
CA LEU A 24 -29.03 21.04 -28.97
C LEU A 24 -29.18 19.59 -29.39
N ASP A 25 -29.87 19.38 -30.50
CA ASP A 25 -30.08 18.07 -31.09
C ASP A 25 -29.17 17.92 -32.32
N PHE A 26 -28.32 16.91 -32.28
CA PHE A 26 -27.37 16.55 -33.33
C PHE A 26 -27.81 15.30 -34.08
N THR A 27 -29.11 14.97 -34.02
CA THR A 27 -29.69 13.83 -34.71
C THR A 27 -30.48 14.21 -35.96
N ASP A 28 -30.64 13.25 -36.88
CA ASP A 28 -31.56 13.38 -38.00
C ASP A 28 -33.01 13.07 -37.60
N ARG A 29 -33.95 13.11 -38.56
CA ARG A 29 -35.37 12.79 -38.31
C ARG A 29 -35.62 11.36 -37.82
N SER A 30 -34.66 10.46 -38.01
CA SER A 30 -34.72 9.08 -37.52
C SER A 30 -34.06 8.91 -36.14
N GLY A 31 -33.58 10.01 -35.54
CA GLY A 31 -32.91 10.01 -34.25
C GLY A 31 -31.45 9.58 -34.30
N ARG A 32 -30.87 9.40 -35.50
CA ARG A 32 -29.47 8.97 -35.65
C ARG A 32 -28.52 10.18 -35.57
N PRO A 33 -27.42 10.11 -34.80
CA PRO A 33 -26.44 11.19 -34.73
C PRO A 33 -25.78 11.45 -36.08
N ILE A 34 -25.70 12.72 -36.46
CA ILE A 34 -25.15 13.22 -37.71
C ILE A 34 -24.04 14.25 -37.45
N ASN A 35 -23.27 14.57 -38.49
CA ASN A 35 -22.34 15.69 -38.43
C ASN A 35 -23.15 17.00 -38.41
N SER A 36 -23.03 17.78 -37.34
CA SER A 36 -23.77 19.03 -37.16
C SER A 36 -22.85 20.24 -37.17
N VAL A 37 -23.33 21.35 -37.73
CA VAL A 37 -22.65 22.65 -37.70
C VAL A 37 -23.47 23.62 -36.86
N VAL A 38 -22.88 24.15 -35.80
CA VAL A 38 -23.52 25.14 -34.92
C VAL A 38 -23.18 26.55 -35.40
N TRP A 39 -24.18 27.29 -35.87
CA TRP A 39 -24.06 28.68 -36.30
C TRP A 39 -24.53 29.62 -35.19
N LEU A 40 -23.62 30.45 -34.70
CA LEU A 40 -23.90 31.47 -33.68
C LEU A 40 -23.32 32.80 -34.16
N ARG A 41 -24.02 33.90 -33.88
CA ARG A 41 -23.49 35.25 -34.14
C ARG A 41 -22.25 35.47 -33.27
N ASN A 42 -21.34 36.34 -33.72
CA ASN A 42 -20.19 36.77 -32.91
C ASN A 42 -20.67 37.29 -31.56
N GLY A 43 -20.06 36.82 -30.47
CA GLY A 43 -20.50 37.11 -29.10
C GLY A 43 -21.65 36.24 -28.59
N GLY A 44 -22.27 35.39 -29.42
CA GLY A 44 -23.36 34.48 -29.05
C GLY A 44 -22.95 33.27 -28.20
N GLY A 45 -21.71 33.21 -27.72
CA GLY A 45 -21.27 32.16 -26.79
C GLY A 45 -20.80 30.86 -27.44
N LYS A 46 -20.43 30.83 -28.72
CA LYS A 46 -19.86 29.63 -29.40
C LYS A 46 -18.67 29.03 -28.63
N THR A 47 -17.69 29.86 -28.27
CA THR A 47 -16.54 29.45 -27.47
C THR A 47 -16.96 28.96 -26.09
N SER A 48 -17.99 29.59 -25.50
CA SER A 48 -18.53 29.21 -24.19
C SER A 48 -19.18 27.83 -24.23
N LEU A 49 -20.00 27.56 -25.26
CA LEU A 49 -20.62 26.27 -25.51
C LEU A 49 -19.57 25.18 -25.69
N LEU A 50 -18.57 25.39 -26.56
CA LEU A 50 -17.49 24.42 -26.77
C LEU A 50 -16.71 24.17 -25.47
N SER A 51 -16.34 25.24 -24.75
CA SER A 51 -15.61 25.11 -23.49
C SER A 51 -16.39 24.31 -22.44
N LEU A 52 -17.71 24.50 -22.37
CA LEU A 52 -18.59 23.77 -21.44
C LEU A 52 -18.79 22.31 -21.86
N LEU A 53 -18.98 22.04 -23.16
CA LEU A 53 -19.03 20.68 -23.69
C LEU A 53 -17.74 19.92 -23.35
N PHE A 54 -16.58 20.51 -23.63
CA PHE A 54 -15.31 19.86 -23.33
C PHE A 54 -15.05 19.73 -21.83
N ALA A 55 -15.45 20.70 -21.01
CA ALA A 55 -15.39 20.57 -19.56
C ALA A 55 -16.27 19.42 -19.02
N SER A 56 -17.35 19.07 -19.73
CA SER A 56 -18.24 17.97 -19.35
C SER A 56 -17.68 16.59 -19.67
N VAL A 57 -16.82 16.47 -20.68
CA VAL A 57 -16.18 15.22 -21.11
C VAL A 57 -14.78 15.06 -20.50
N ARG A 58 -14.06 16.18 -20.34
CA ARG A 58 -12.69 16.23 -19.81
C ARG A 58 -12.61 17.28 -18.69
N PRO A 59 -12.87 16.90 -17.43
CA PRO A 59 -13.07 17.89 -16.37
C PRO A 59 -11.81 18.61 -15.86
N SER A 60 -10.68 18.48 -16.57
CA SER A 60 -9.38 18.99 -16.14
C SER A 60 -9.36 20.52 -16.15
N GLN A 61 -9.29 21.13 -14.97
CA GLN A 61 -9.24 22.59 -14.81
C GLN A 61 -8.02 23.25 -15.49
N ARG A 62 -6.97 22.48 -15.82
CA ARG A 62 -5.77 22.97 -16.50
C ARG A 62 -5.96 23.09 -18.01
N GLU A 63 -6.91 22.35 -18.57
CA GLU A 63 -7.10 22.18 -20.02
C GLU A 63 -8.39 22.83 -20.52
N PHE A 64 -9.03 23.64 -19.66
CA PHE A 64 -10.16 24.46 -20.05
C PHE A 64 -9.74 25.51 -21.09
N LEU A 65 -10.35 25.46 -22.28
CA LEU A 65 -10.08 26.33 -23.44
C LEU A 65 -9.98 27.82 -23.09
N GLY A 66 -10.81 28.28 -22.15
CA GLY A 66 -10.86 29.66 -21.70
C GLY A 66 -9.55 30.19 -21.09
N LYS A 67 -8.61 29.33 -20.69
CA LYS A 67 -7.32 29.75 -20.12
C LYS A 67 -6.23 30.03 -21.17
N ARG A 68 -6.38 29.54 -22.41
CA ARG A 68 -5.32 29.61 -23.44
C ARG A 68 -5.67 30.45 -24.67
N ALA A 69 -6.97 30.65 -24.95
CA ALA A 69 -7.43 31.26 -26.19
C ALA A 69 -7.27 32.79 -26.25
N ASP A 70 -7.10 33.48 -25.12
CA ASP A 70 -7.08 34.94 -25.09
C ASP A 70 -6.30 35.45 -23.87
N GLN A 71 -5.67 36.63 -23.94
CA GLN A 71 -4.86 37.24 -22.86
C GLN A 71 -5.66 37.50 -21.55
N LYS A 72 -6.93 37.14 -21.49
CA LYS A 72 -7.78 37.11 -20.30
C LYS A 72 -8.10 35.67 -19.93
N VAL A 73 -7.54 35.20 -18.82
CA VAL A 73 -7.81 33.89 -18.22
C VAL A 73 -9.31 33.78 -17.89
N ARG A 74 -10.10 33.10 -18.74
CA ARG A 74 -11.50 32.80 -18.43
C ARG A 74 -11.55 31.55 -17.56
N ALA A 75 -11.61 31.78 -16.26
CA ALA A 75 -11.79 30.74 -15.26
C ALA A 75 -13.24 30.18 -15.28
N LEU A 76 -13.44 28.92 -14.87
CA LEU A 76 -14.75 28.25 -14.85
C LEU A 76 -15.77 29.01 -13.98
N GLU A 77 -15.26 29.76 -13.00
CA GLU A 77 -15.97 30.69 -12.12
C GLU A 77 -16.78 31.74 -12.88
N HIS A 78 -16.37 32.12 -14.10
CA HIS A 78 -17.09 33.08 -14.94
C HIS A 78 -18.27 32.48 -15.70
N TYR A 79 -18.43 31.15 -15.66
CA TYR A 79 -19.51 30.45 -16.34
C TYR A 79 -20.68 30.09 -15.41
N VAL A 80 -20.49 30.26 -14.10
CA VAL A 80 -21.50 29.97 -13.07
C VAL A 80 -21.71 31.23 -12.23
N GLY A 81 -22.95 31.71 -12.21
CA GLY A 81 -23.34 32.90 -11.45
C GLY A 81 -23.05 32.76 -9.94
N THR A 82 -22.90 33.89 -9.26
CA THR A 82 -22.78 33.91 -7.80
C THR A 82 -24.06 33.40 -7.14
N ARG A 83 -23.93 32.49 -6.16
CA ARG A 83 -25.07 31.80 -5.51
C ARG A 83 -25.95 31.03 -6.51
N ASP A 84 -25.36 30.49 -7.57
CA ASP A 84 -26.10 29.76 -8.59
C ASP A 84 -25.53 28.36 -8.87
N SER A 85 -26.36 27.55 -9.54
CA SER A 85 -26.04 26.22 -10.03
C SER A 85 -26.32 26.14 -11.52
N GLY A 86 -25.49 25.39 -12.24
CA GLY A 86 -25.66 25.12 -13.67
C GLY A 86 -25.28 23.69 -14.01
N VAL A 87 -25.80 23.16 -15.10
CA VAL A 87 -25.59 21.75 -15.49
C VAL A 87 -25.30 21.66 -16.98
N VAL A 88 -24.35 20.81 -17.34
CA VAL A 88 -24.08 20.40 -18.72
C VAL A 88 -24.32 18.91 -18.82
N ILE A 89 -25.11 18.48 -19.80
CA ILE A 89 -25.55 17.09 -19.96
C ILE A 89 -25.36 16.69 -21.41
N CYS A 90 -24.66 15.60 -21.64
CA CYS A 90 -24.44 14.99 -22.94
C CYS A 90 -25.19 13.66 -22.99
N GLU A 91 -25.92 13.44 -24.07
CA GLU A 91 -26.49 12.14 -24.40
C GLU A 91 -25.72 11.51 -25.56
N TRP A 92 -25.29 10.27 -25.35
CA TRP A 92 -24.46 9.50 -26.25
C TRP A 92 -25.20 8.28 -26.79
N GLU A 93 -24.97 7.97 -28.05
CA GLU A 93 -25.17 6.63 -28.60
C GLU A 93 -23.88 5.84 -28.38
N LEU A 94 -23.92 4.79 -27.58
CA LEU A 94 -22.77 3.89 -27.44
C LEU A 94 -22.71 2.94 -28.63
N ASP A 95 -21.56 2.33 -28.86
CA ASP A 95 -21.51 1.23 -29.83
C ASP A 95 -22.31 0.05 -29.29
N ALA A 96 -23.16 -0.54 -30.13
CA ALA A 96 -23.71 -1.84 -29.84
C ALA A 96 -22.56 -2.86 -29.91
N GLU A 97 -21.96 -3.21 -28.78
CA GLU A 97 -21.05 -4.34 -28.71
C GLU A 97 -21.81 -5.59 -29.16
N ASN A 98 -21.53 -6.08 -30.38
CA ASN A 98 -21.85 -7.43 -30.86
C ASN A 98 -23.14 -8.07 -30.29
N SER A 99 -24.25 -7.34 -30.27
CA SER A 99 -25.53 -7.98 -29.98
C SER A 99 -25.90 -8.79 -31.21
N LEU A 100 -25.64 -10.11 -31.15
CA LEU A 100 -26.12 -11.12 -32.09
C LEU A 100 -27.64 -11.07 -32.28
N PHE A 101 -28.36 -10.29 -31.45
CA PHE A 101 -29.81 -10.18 -31.41
C PHE A 101 -30.37 -8.84 -31.89
N GLY A 102 -29.55 -7.92 -32.42
CA GLY A 102 -30.05 -6.73 -33.13
C GLY A 102 -30.74 -5.69 -32.25
N ASP A 103 -30.50 -5.72 -30.93
CA ASP A 103 -30.98 -4.67 -30.04
C ASP A 103 -30.33 -3.32 -30.36
N SER A 104 -31.13 -2.25 -30.33
CA SER A 104 -30.68 -0.88 -30.57
C SER A 104 -29.54 -0.50 -29.61
N ALA A 105 -28.57 0.26 -30.13
CA ALA A 105 -27.47 0.79 -29.33
C ALA A 105 -27.99 1.48 -28.04
N PRO A 106 -27.44 1.14 -26.86
CA PRO A 106 -27.88 1.75 -25.61
C PRO A 106 -27.51 3.22 -25.58
N PHE A 107 -28.43 4.06 -25.12
CA PHE A 107 -28.16 5.48 -24.90
C PHE A 107 -27.58 5.69 -23.51
N TYR A 108 -26.65 6.64 -23.42
CA TYR A 108 -25.91 6.92 -22.21
C TYR A 108 -25.89 8.42 -21.93
N LEU A 109 -26.23 8.82 -20.72
CA LEU A 109 -26.13 10.20 -20.27
C LEU A 109 -24.87 10.37 -19.45
N SER A 110 -24.15 11.46 -19.72
CA SER A 110 -23.06 11.94 -18.88
C SER A 110 -23.28 13.42 -18.59
N GLY A 111 -22.97 13.87 -17.38
CA GLY A 111 -23.15 15.27 -17.06
C GLY A 111 -22.33 15.75 -15.88
N VAL A 112 -22.25 17.08 -15.81
CA VAL A 112 -21.55 17.79 -14.73
C VAL A 112 -22.48 18.84 -14.17
N PHE A 113 -22.73 18.73 -12.87
CA PHE A 113 -23.45 19.70 -12.09
C PHE A 113 -22.44 20.64 -11.42
N PHE A 114 -22.60 21.93 -11.64
CA PHE A 114 -21.77 22.98 -11.08
C PHE A 114 -22.56 23.76 -10.03
N GLU A 115 -21.92 24.08 -8.89
CA GLU A 115 -22.50 24.92 -7.86
C GLU A 115 -21.48 25.94 -7.36
N ARG A 116 -21.88 27.21 -7.29
CA ARG A 116 -21.04 28.29 -6.78
C ARG A 116 -21.68 28.94 -5.56
N ALA A 117 -20.98 28.87 -4.43
CA ALA A 117 -21.38 29.54 -3.21
C ALA A 117 -21.24 31.07 -3.32
N ALA A 118 -21.83 31.80 -2.37
CA ALA A 118 -21.59 33.23 -2.22
C ALA A 118 -20.11 33.48 -1.92
N ALA A 119 -19.49 34.46 -2.57
CA ALA A 119 -18.21 34.98 -2.08
C ALA A 119 -18.46 35.65 -0.71
N HIS A 120 -17.68 35.27 0.31
CA HIS A 120 -17.64 36.04 1.55
C HIS A 120 -16.81 37.30 1.30
N GLU A 121 -17.36 38.47 1.67
CA GLU A 121 -16.66 39.74 1.59
C GLU A 121 -15.30 39.62 2.30
N GLY A 122 -14.21 39.69 1.53
CA GLY A 122 -12.84 39.66 2.06
C GLY A 122 -11.99 38.43 1.70
N ASN A 123 -12.56 37.37 1.12
CA ASN A 123 -11.80 36.24 0.58
C ASN A 123 -12.10 36.08 -0.91
N GLY A 124 -11.10 35.72 -1.73
CA GLY A 124 -11.19 35.67 -3.19
C GLY A 124 -12.40 34.91 -3.75
N ALA A 125 -12.65 35.06 -5.06
CA ALA A 125 -13.81 34.48 -5.76
C ALA A 125 -14.13 33.05 -5.28
N ALA A 126 -15.37 32.83 -4.79
CA ALA A 126 -15.80 31.53 -4.30
C ALA A 126 -15.60 30.44 -5.35
N LYS A 127 -14.89 29.38 -4.96
CA LYS A 127 -14.55 28.23 -5.81
C LYS A 127 -15.81 27.48 -6.26
N VAL A 128 -15.89 27.16 -7.54
CA VAL A 128 -16.97 26.33 -8.10
C VAL A 128 -16.78 24.89 -7.65
N LYS A 129 -17.84 24.29 -7.10
CA LYS A 129 -17.91 22.86 -6.80
C LYS A 129 -18.49 22.12 -8.01
N THR A 130 -17.99 20.91 -8.24
CA THR A 130 -18.43 20.05 -9.33
C THR A 130 -18.95 18.71 -8.78
N LEU A 131 -19.98 18.19 -9.40
CA LEU A 131 -20.51 16.87 -9.18
C LEU A 131 -20.71 16.20 -10.54
N TYR A 132 -20.07 15.07 -10.73
CA TYR A 132 -20.13 14.27 -11.94
C TYR A 132 -21.20 13.21 -11.79
N PHE A 133 -21.94 12.98 -12.86
CA PHE A 133 -22.93 11.92 -12.91
C PHE A 133 -23.00 11.30 -14.30
N ALA A 134 -23.41 10.04 -14.35
CA ALA A 134 -23.68 9.35 -15.60
C ALA A 134 -24.69 8.22 -15.38
N THR A 135 -25.43 7.83 -16.41
CA THR A 135 -26.45 6.77 -16.32
C THR A 135 -26.77 6.21 -17.69
N ILE A 136 -27.19 4.97 -17.75
CA ILE A 136 -27.84 4.40 -18.94
C ILE A 136 -29.25 5.01 -19.03
N VAL A 137 -29.69 5.35 -20.24
CA VAL A 137 -31.06 5.81 -20.50
C VAL A 137 -31.90 4.62 -20.92
N SER A 138 -33.02 4.43 -20.21
CA SER A 138 -34.07 3.49 -20.61
C SER A 138 -35.31 4.25 -21.06
N PRO A 139 -36.00 3.82 -22.13
CA PRO A 139 -37.29 4.37 -22.52
C PRO A 139 -38.35 4.29 -21.42
N ASP A 140 -38.24 3.32 -20.51
CA ASP A 140 -39.22 3.07 -19.45
C ASP A 140 -39.09 4.03 -18.26
N VAL A 141 -37.96 4.73 -18.15
CA VAL A 141 -37.63 5.59 -16.99
C VAL A 141 -37.35 7.02 -17.46
N GLU A 142 -38.42 7.79 -17.65
CA GLU A 142 -38.35 9.17 -18.14
C GLU A 142 -37.54 10.10 -17.21
N VAL A 143 -37.52 9.83 -15.90
CA VAL A 143 -36.82 10.63 -14.88
C VAL A 143 -35.29 10.61 -15.05
N LEU A 144 -34.76 9.60 -15.73
CA LEU A 144 -33.33 9.48 -16.08
C LEU A 144 -33.10 9.70 -17.59
N SER A 145 -33.95 10.50 -18.23
CA SER A 145 -33.75 11.01 -19.59
C SER A 145 -33.13 12.42 -19.58
N LEU A 146 -32.61 12.87 -20.73
CA LEU A 146 -32.01 14.20 -20.89
C LEU A 146 -32.93 15.34 -20.41
N GLU A 147 -34.23 15.22 -20.63
CA GLU A 147 -35.23 16.23 -20.27
C GLU A 147 -35.79 16.02 -18.87
N GLY A 148 -35.98 14.77 -18.46
CA GLY A 148 -36.60 14.38 -17.20
C GLY A 148 -35.68 14.42 -15.97
N LEU A 149 -34.37 14.63 -16.15
CA LEU A 149 -33.44 14.76 -15.03
C LEU A 149 -33.96 15.73 -13.96
N PRO A 150 -33.89 15.36 -12.66
CA PRO A 150 -34.60 16.08 -11.63
C PRO A 150 -33.77 17.29 -11.14
N LEU A 151 -33.65 18.28 -12.02
CA LEU A 151 -32.88 19.52 -11.85
C LEU A 151 -33.64 20.59 -11.06
N THR A 152 -34.96 20.49 -11.00
CA THR A 152 -35.82 21.44 -10.30
C THR A 152 -36.72 20.73 -9.29
N VAL A 153 -36.99 21.40 -8.17
CA VAL A 153 -38.00 21.01 -7.20
C VAL A 153 -39.21 21.92 -7.40
N SER A 154 -40.39 21.33 -7.52
CA SER A 154 -41.66 22.06 -7.59
C SER A 154 -42.39 21.90 -6.27
N ASP A 155 -42.68 23.01 -5.59
CA ASP A 155 -43.43 23.04 -4.31
C ASP A 155 -44.87 23.54 -4.54
N GLY A 156 -45.49 23.10 -5.65
CA GLY A 156 -46.86 23.45 -6.05
C GLY A 156 -47.06 24.87 -6.61
N THR A 157 -46.36 25.88 -6.08
CA THR A 157 -46.49 27.29 -6.51
C THR A 157 -45.21 27.90 -7.07
N HIS A 158 -44.04 27.35 -6.73
CA HIS A 158 -42.74 27.86 -7.14
C HIS A 158 -41.84 26.72 -7.62
N ARG A 159 -41.27 26.88 -8.83
CA ARG A 159 -40.24 26.00 -9.36
C ARG A 159 -38.88 26.55 -8.97
N ARG A 160 -38.13 25.83 -8.14
CA ARG A 160 -36.78 26.22 -7.71
C ARG A 160 -35.74 25.23 -8.26
N ARG A 161 -34.56 25.72 -8.63
CA ARG A 161 -33.42 24.85 -8.97
C ARG A 161 -33.00 24.06 -7.75
N ARG A 162 -32.72 22.78 -7.95
CA ARG A 162 -32.21 21.90 -6.90
C ARG A 162 -30.73 22.22 -6.66
N ASN A 163 -30.29 22.17 -5.41
CA ASN A 163 -28.87 22.30 -5.09
C ASN A 163 -28.12 20.98 -5.34
N MET A 164 -26.79 21.03 -5.36
CA MET A 164 -25.91 19.89 -5.65
C MET A 164 -26.14 18.72 -4.69
N ASN A 165 -26.33 18.99 -3.40
CA ASN A 165 -26.56 17.95 -2.39
C ASN A 165 -27.92 17.25 -2.59
N GLY A 166 -28.98 18.01 -2.90
CA GLY A 166 -30.29 17.46 -3.20
C GLY A 166 -30.26 16.64 -4.49
N PHE A 167 -29.56 17.12 -5.52
CA PHE A 167 -29.42 16.39 -6.78
C PHE A 167 -28.66 15.06 -6.58
N ARG A 168 -27.53 15.09 -5.86
CA ARG A 168 -26.79 13.88 -5.46
C ARG A 168 -27.66 12.88 -4.71
N ARG A 169 -28.48 13.36 -3.77
CA ARG A 169 -29.38 12.50 -2.99
C ARG A 169 -30.40 11.81 -3.90
N THR A 170 -31.07 12.57 -4.77
CA THR A 170 -32.08 12.00 -5.66
C THR A 170 -31.49 11.03 -6.67
N LEU A 171 -30.30 11.28 -7.22
CA LEU A 171 -29.65 10.32 -8.10
C LEU A 171 -29.33 8.99 -7.39
N ARG A 172 -28.94 9.03 -6.11
CA ARG A 172 -28.72 7.81 -5.31
C ARG A 172 -30.03 7.08 -4.98
N GLU A 173 -31.12 7.81 -4.78
CA GLU A 173 -32.45 7.22 -4.60
C GLU A 173 -32.89 6.51 -5.89
N LEU A 174 -32.65 7.12 -7.05
CA LEU A 174 -32.94 6.53 -8.37
C LEU A 174 -32.03 5.33 -8.69
N ASP A 175 -30.77 5.34 -8.24
CA ASP A 175 -29.87 4.18 -8.38
C ASP A 175 -30.40 2.97 -7.59
N ALA A 176 -30.91 3.21 -6.38
CA ALA A 176 -31.52 2.17 -5.55
C ALA A 176 -32.84 1.64 -6.14
N GLU A 177 -33.62 2.49 -6.79
CA GLU A 177 -34.89 2.13 -7.44
C GLU A 177 -34.66 1.42 -8.78
N TYR A 178 -33.65 1.84 -9.55
CA TYR A 178 -33.33 1.31 -10.88
C TYR A 178 -31.85 0.87 -11.01
N PRO A 179 -31.41 -0.20 -10.31
CA PRO A 179 -30.01 -0.63 -10.34
C PRO A 179 -29.48 -1.00 -11.73
N HIS A 180 -30.38 -1.42 -12.64
CA HIS A 180 -30.03 -1.77 -14.01
C HIS A 180 -29.58 -0.58 -14.86
N LEU A 181 -29.87 0.67 -14.45
CA LEU A 181 -29.45 1.87 -15.15
C LEU A 181 -28.03 2.33 -14.78
N SER A 182 -27.43 1.73 -13.76
CA SER A 182 -26.04 1.98 -13.33
C SER A 182 -25.77 3.47 -13.14
N VAL A 183 -26.43 4.10 -12.16
CA VAL A 183 -26.31 5.55 -11.95
C VAL A 183 -25.00 5.86 -11.23
N PHE A 184 -24.04 6.41 -11.97
CA PHE A 184 -22.78 6.89 -11.44
C PHE A 184 -22.94 8.29 -10.84
N VAL A 185 -22.41 8.51 -9.63
CA VAL A 185 -22.33 9.85 -8.99
C VAL A 185 -21.05 9.99 -8.17
N SER A 186 -20.19 10.97 -8.52
CA SER A 186 -18.95 11.24 -7.79
C SER A 186 -18.54 12.71 -7.84
N ASP A 187 -17.78 13.17 -6.85
CA ASP A 187 -17.08 14.46 -6.87
C ASP A 187 -15.61 14.33 -7.32
N LYS A 188 -15.12 13.10 -7.53
CA LYS A 188 -13.74 12.83 -7.97
C LYS A 188 -13.67 12.75 -9.49
N GLN A 189 -12.90 13.67 -10.08
CA GLN A 189 -12.67 13.72 -11.52
C GLN A 189 -12.12 12.39 -12.08
N ASN A 190 -11.13 11.77 -11.43
CA ASN A 190 -10.50 10.54 -11.94
C ASN A 190 -11.52 9.41 -12.09
N GLN A 191 -12.43 9.26 -11.11
CA GLN A 191 -13.48 8.23 -11.17
C GLN A 191 -14.46 8.48 -12.31
N TYR A 192 -14.76 9.74 -12.63
CA TYR A 192 -15.63 10.06 -13.76
C TYR A 192 -14.95 9.81 -15.10
N VAL A 193 -13.65 10.11 -15.22
CA VAL A 193 -12.87 9.79 -16.42
C VAL A 193 -12.81 8.27 -16.63
N GLU A 194 -12.61 7.50 -15.56
CA GLU A 194 -12.65 6.03 -15.58
C GLU A 194 -14.03 5.50 -16.00
N GLU A 195 -15.13 6.07 -15.46
CA GLU A 195 -16.49 5.70 -15.86
C GLU A 195 -16.75 5.97 -17.34
N LEU A 196 -16.40 7.16 -17.86
CA LEU A 196 -16.54 7.47 -19.29
C LEU A 196 -15.72 6.53 -20.17
N ALA A 197 -14.47 6.25 -19.79
CA ALA A 197 -13.60 5.32 -20.50
C ALA A 197 -14.17 3.89 -20.52
N SER A 198 -14.79 3.44 -19.42
CA SER A 198 -15.44 2.12 -19.33
C SER A 198 -16.60 1.95 -20.33
N ARG A 199 -17.21 3.06 -20.78
CA ARG A 199 -18.27 3.08 -21.80
C ARG A 199 -17.74 3.39 -23.21
N GLY A 200 -16.42 3.40 -23.40
CA GLY A 200 -15.77 3.74 -24.67
C GLY A 200 -15.75 5.22 -25.01
N ILE A 201 -16.18 6.10 -24.10
CA ILE A 201 -16.13 7.57 -24.28
C ILE A 201 -14.72 8.02 -23.87
N ASP A 202 -13.80 8.04 -24.83
CA ASP A 202 -12.43 8.43 -24.58
C ASP A 202 -12.28 9.96 -24.54
N SER A 203 -12.04 10.48 -23.33
CA SER A 203 -11.82 11.91 -23.09
C SER A 203 -10.56 12.47 -23.79
N GLU A 204 -9.56 11.64 -24.12
CA GLU A 204 -8.34 12.08 -24.79
C GLU A 204 -8.57 12.34 -26.29
N VAL A 205 -9.50 11.65 -26.95
CA VAL A 205 -9.86 11.96 -28.35
C VAL A 205 -10.41 13.39 -28.47
N PHE A 206 -11.18 13.85 -27.48
CA PHE A 206 -11.72 15.21 -27.45
C PHE A 206 -10.66 16.28 -27.17
N TYR A 207 -9.52 15.93 -26.54
CA TYR A 207 -8.41 16.88 -26.34
C TYR A 207 -7.86 17.43 -27.65
N TYR A 208 -7.81 16.61 -28.71
CA TYR A 208 -7.31 17.08 -30.00
C TYR A 208 -8.30 18.03 -30.68
N GLN A 209 -9.60 17.76 -30.56
CA GLN A 209 -10.63 18.66 -31.06
C GLN A 209 -10.61 20.00 -30.30
N VAL A 210 -10.37 19.98 -28.99
CA VAL A 210 -10.10 21.18 -28.17
C VAL A 210 -8.93 21.97 -28.75
N LEU A 211 -7.78 21.33 -28.94
CA LEU A 211 -6.57 21.99 -29.45
C LEU A 211 -6.76 22.62 -30.84
N MET A 212 -7.54 21.98 -31.72
CA MET A 212 -7.88 22.52 -33.04
C MET A 212 -8.85 23.70 -32.96
N ASN A 213 -9.76 23.71 -31.98
CA ASN A 213 -10.75 24.77 -31.77
C ASN A 213 -10.23 25.94 -30.91
N GLU A 214 -9.01 25.89 -30.38
CA GLU A 214 -8.42 26.98 -29.56
C GLU A 214 -8.20 28.30 -30.34
N ARG A 215 -8.03 28.26 -31.67
CA ARG A 215 -7.88 29.45 -32.51
C ARG A 215 -8.68 29.33 -33.80
N GLU A 216 -9.60 30.27 -34.02
CA GLU A 216 -10.59 30.30 -35.12
C GLU A 216 -10.01 30.36 -36.56
N GLY A 217 -8.69 30.37 -36.73
CA GLY A 217 -8.02 30.38 -38.05
C GLY A 217 -6.70 29.62 -38.14
N GLY A 218 -6.35 28.76 -37.17
CA GLY A 218 -4.96 28.38 -36.92
C GLY A 218 -4.59 26.91 -37.13
N VAL A 219 -5.28 26.12 -37.96
CA VAL A 219 -4.76 24.78 -38.28
C VAL A 219 -3.42 24.92 -39.01
N SER A 220 -3.33 25.82 -39.99
CA SER A 220 -2.11 26.04 -40.78
C SER A 220 -0.92 26.57 -39.96
N GLU A 221 -1.15 27.42 -38.97
CA GLU A 221 -0.07 28.00 -38.14
C GLU A 221 0.54 27.00 -37.16
N ARG A 222 -0.24 26.02 -36.66
CA ARG A 222 0.26 25.00 -35.73
C ARG A 222 0.92 23.80 -36.42
N PHE A 223 0.61 23.58 -37.69
CA PHE A 223 1.27 22.57 -38.54
C PHE A 223 2.44 23.14 -39.37
N SER A 224 2.72 24.43 -39.22
CA SER A 224 3.91 25.08 -39.79
C SER A 224 5.04 25.03 -38.76
N PHE A 225 5.78 23.93 -38.76
CA PHE A 225 6.94 23.76 -37.89
C PHE A 225 8.15 24.44 -38.51
N ALA A 226 8.93 25.18 -37.71
CA ALA A 226 10.15 25.82 -38.20
C ALA A 226 11.29 24.81 -38.37
N GLN A 227 11.28 23.75 -37.56
CA GLN A 227 12.26 22.67 -37.57
C GLN A 227 11.59 21.29 -37.41
N ASP A 228 12.23 20.25 -37.94
CA ASP A 228 11.74 18.87 -37.87
C ASP A 228 11.60 18.37 -36.42
N ASP A 229 12.45 18.83 -35.51
CA ASP A 229 12.38 18.48 -34.08
C ASP A 229 11.09 18.98 -33.42
N GLU A 230 10.59 20.17 -33.81
CA GLU A 230 9.31 20.70 -33.30
C GLU A 230 8.12 19.86 -33.77
N PHE A 231 8.20 19.31 -34.99
CA PHE A 231 7.20 18.37 -35.50
C PHE A 231 7.24 17.03 -34.74
N ILE A 232 8.44 16.50 -34.47
CA ILE A 232 8.60 15.28 -33.69
C ILE A 232 8.11 15.48 -32.27
N ASP A 233 8.47 16.57 -31.60
CA ASP A 233 7.99 16.90 -30.25
C ASP A 233 6.47 17.06 -30.21
N PHE A 234 5.90 17.67 -31.26
CA PHE A 234 4.45 17.73 -31.42
C PHE A 234 3.82 16.35 -31.58
N LEU A 235 4.38 15.48 -32.42
CA LEU A 235 3.93 14.10 -32.58
C LEU A 235 4.08 13.27 -31.30
N LEU A 236 5.16 13.47 -30.54
CA LEU A 236 5.38 12.78 -29.27
C LEU A 236 4.42 13.28 -28.20
N GLN A 237 4.13 14.58 -28.14
CA GLN A 237 3.07 15.13 -27.30
C GLN A 237 1.68 14.66 -27.73
N MET A 238 1.49 14.38 -29.02
CA MET A 238 0.27 13.79 -29.57
C MET A 238 0.14 12.32 -29.18
N ALA A 239 1.20 11.53 -29.27
CA ALA A 239 1.15 10.08 -29.05
C ALA A 239 1.29 9.68 -27.57
N PHE A 240 1.88 10.53 -26.73
CA PHE A 240 2.22 10.20 -25.35
C PHE A 240 1.71 11.26 -24.36
N SER A 241 1.01 10.80 -23.32
CA SER A 241 0.57 11.67 -22.24
C SER A 241 1.77 12.22 -21.46
N ARG A 242 1.89 13.55 -21.41
CA ARG A 242 2.96 14.25 -20.66
C ARG A 242 2.99 13.88 -19.17
N GLN A 243 1.83 13.54 -18.60
CA GLN A 243 1.73 13.09 -17.21
C GLN A 243 2.43 11.74 -16.98
N ARG A 244 2.19 10.73 -17.82
CA ARG A 244 2.89 9.44 -17.70
C ARG A 244 4.40 9.58 -17.91
N ALA A 245 4.83 10.44 -18.84
CA ALA A 245 6.25 10.71 -19.04
C ALA A 245 6.90 11.28 -17.76
N GLN A 246 6.20 12.20 -17.07
CA GLN A 246 6.66 12.75 -15.80
C GLN A 246 6.69 11.68 -14.69
N GLU A 247 5.67 10.83 -14.60
CA GLU A 247 5.62 9.73 -13.62
C GLU A 247 6.79 8.75 -13.79
N VAL A 248 7.14 8.40 -15.03
CA VAL A 248 8.31 7.56 -15.33
C VAL A 248 9.61 8.26 -14.92
N LEU A 249 9.73 9.57 -15.16
CA LEU A 249 10.91 10.34 -14.80
C LEU A 249 11.09 10.41 -13.27
N ASP A 250 9.99 10.62 -12.54
CA ASP A 250 9.99 10.64 -11.08
C ASP A 250 10.37 9.26 -10.51
N GLN A 251 9.85 8.17 -11.09
CA GLN A 251 10.23 6.80 -10.73
C GLN A 251 11.72 6.52 -10.99
N LEU A 252 12.23 6.88 -12.17
CA LEU A 252 13.65 6.71 -12.50
C LEU A 252 14.56 7.51 -11.55
N SER A 253 14.16 8.73 -11.17
CA SER A 253 14.91 9.53 -10.21
C SER A 253 14.97 8.86 -8.82
N THR A 254 13.85 8.29 -8.39
CA THR A 254 13.73 7.53 -7.13
C THR A 254 14.62 6.28 -7.16
N PHE A 255 14.59 5.51 -8.25
CA PHE A 255 15.46 4.34 -8.44
C PHE A 255 16.94 4.73 -8.45
N ARG A 256 17.29 5.82 -9.13
CA ARG A 256 18.67 6.33 -9.13
C ARG A 256 19.14 6.61 -7.70
N GLN A 257 18.31 7.26 -6.90
CA GLN A 257 18.66 7.62 -5.53
C GLN A 257 18.77 6.39 -4.63
N ALA A 258 17.84 5.44 -4.75
CA ALA A 258 17.91 4.16 -4.04
C ALA A 258 19.16 3.33 -4.39
N LEU A 259 19.57 3.33 -5.67
CA LEU A 259 20.79 2.66 -6.11
C LEU A 259 22.06 3.29 -5.53
N VAL A 260 22.12 4.63 -5.49
CA VAL A 260 23.22 5.38 -4.86
C VAL A 260 23.30 5.04 -3.37
N THR A 261 22.19 5.16 -2.62
CA THR A 261 22.15 4.81 -1.20
C THR A 261 22.57 3.36 -0.95
N ARG A 262 22.10 2.42 -1.76
CA ARG A 262 22.48 1.00 -1.62
C ARG A 262 23.96 0.76 -1.85
N ASN A 263 24.55 1.40 -2.87
CA ASN A 263 25.97 1.21 -3.19
C ASN A 263 26.90 1.95 -2.23
N GLU A 264 26.56 3.18 -1.83
CA GLU A 264 27.45 4.04 -1.05
C GLU A 264 27.32 3.85 0.47
N GLN A 265 26.16 3.41 0.96
CA GLN A 265 25.93 3.25 2.40
C GLN A 265 25.77 1.78 2.81
N LEU A 266 24.79 1.09 2.22
CA LEU A 266 24.40 -0.24 2.70
C LEU A 266 25.45 -1.33 2.38
N LYS A 267 26.12 -1.26 1.22
CA LYS A 267 27.18 -2.22 0.87
C LYS A 267 28.39 -2.10 1.81
N PRO A 268 28.99 -0.91 2.01
CA PRO A 268 30.08 -0.75 2.97
C PRO A 268 29.70 -1.14 4.39
N GLU A 269 28.50 -0.79 4.86
CA GLU A 269 28.02 -1.20 6.19
C GLU A 269 27.90 -2.72 6.30
N HIS A 270 27.35 -3.38 5.28
CA HIS A 270 27.27 -4.84 5.26
C HIS A 270 28.66 -5.50 5.28
N GLU A 271 29.60 -5.00 4.47
CA GLU A 271 30.99 -5.48 4.46
C GLU A 271 31.66 -5.28 5.83
N TYR A 272 31.44 -4.12 6.46
CA TYR A 272 31.93 -3.82 7.80
C TYR A 272 31.36 -4.77 8.85
N CYS A 273 30.03 -4.94 8.88
CA CYS A 273 29.34 -5.84 9.80
C CYS A 273 29.80 -7.30 9.60
N SER A 274 29.92 -7.75 8.35
CA SER A 274 30.42 -9.10 8.03
C SER A 274 31.87 -9.29 8.50
N GLY A 275 32.72 -8.27 8.33
CA GLY A 275 34.10 -8.30 8.83
C GLY A 275 34.17 -8.35 10.36
N LEU A 276 33.31 -7.58 11.04
CA LEU A 276 33.21 -7.53 12.49
C LEU A 276 32.72 -8.87 13.06
N GLN A 277 31.72 -9.48 12.42
CA GLN A 277 31.22 -10.82 12.78
C GLN A 277 32.34 -11.87 12.71
N SER A 278 33.13 -11.87 11.63
CA SER A 278 34.26 -12.81 11.47
C SER A 278 35.28 -12.69 12.60
N ARG A 279 35.61 -11.45 13.01
CA ARG A 279 36.54 -11.20 14.13
C ARG A 279 35.94 -11.57 15.49
N MET A 280 34.67 -11.29 15.72
CA MET A 280 33.99 -11.71 16.95
C MET A 280 33.91 -13.23 17.07
N GLN A 281 33.74 -13.95 15.95
CA GLN A 281 33.74 -15.41 15.93
C GLN A 281 35.06 -15.98 16.48
N GLN A 282 36.20 -15.34 16.17
CA GLN A 282 37.49 -15.75 16.72
C GLN A 282 37.57 -15.55 18.23
N LEU A 283 37.08 -14.42 18.75
CA LEU A 283 37.03 -14.17 20.20
C LEU A 283 36.13 -15.17 20.93
N VAL A 284 34.99 -15.52 20.34
CA VAL A 284 34.10 -16.55 20.89
C VAL A 284 34.79 -17.91 20.93
N ASN A 285 35.56 -18.27 19.90
CA ASN A 285 36.32 -19.52 19.89
C ASN A 285 37.37 -19.55 21.00
N VAL A 286 38.14 -18.47 21.18
CA VAL A 286 39.11 -18.34 22.30
C VAL A 286 38.40 -18.46 23.65
N GLN A 287 37.23 -17.85 23.82
CA GLN A 287 36.46 -17.98 25.06
C GLN A 287 36.00 -19.43 25.30
N ARG A 288 35.57 -20.17 24.27
CA ARG A 288 35.21 -21.59 24.41
C ARG A 288 36.41 -22.45 24.79
N GLU A 289 37.58 -22.20 24.20
CA GLU A 289 38.81 -22.91 24.56
C GLU A 289 39.18 -22.65 26.03
N ARG A 290 39.14 -21.39 26.48
CA ARG A 290 39.37 -21.05 27.89
C ARG A 290 38.39 -21.74 28.82
N GLN A 291 37.10 -21.75 28.48
CA GLN A 291 36.07 -22.43 29.26
C GLN A 291 36.39 -23.93 29.42
N SER A 292 36.74 -24.60 28.31
CA SER A 292 37.11 -26.03 28.31
C SER A 292 38.31 -26.31 29.22
N ILE A 293 39.36 -25.47 29.18
CA ILE A 293 40.54 -25.62 30.04
C ILE A 293 40.16 -25.41 31.51
N CYS A 294 39.34 -24.40 31.82
CA CYS A 294 38.84 -24.18 33.18
C CYS A 294 38.06 -25.39 33.69
N ASP A 295 37.16 -25.96 32.88
CA ASP A 295 36.37 -27.13 33.25
C ASP A 295 37.25 -28.39 33.46
N GLN A 296 38.26 -28.59 32.60
CA GLN A 296 39.23 -29.68 32.76
C GLN A 296 40.07 -29.52 34.04
N THR A 297 40.48 -28.28 34.35
CA THR A 297 41.26 -27.97 35.56
C THR A 297 40.41 -28.19 36.81
N GLN A 298 39.16 -27.74 36.81
CA GLN A 298 38.20 -27.96 37.88
C GLN A 298 37.96 -29.46 38.12
N ASN A 299 37.74 -30.24 37.06
CA ASN A 299 37.57 -31.69 37.14
C ASN A 299 38.83 -32.39 37.68
N SER A 300 40.00 -31.99 37.21
CA SER A 300 41.28 -32.54 37.67
C SER A 300 41.51 -32.22 39.15
N HIS A 301 41.18 -31.00 39.57
CA HIS A 301 41.25 -30.59 40.97
C HIS A 301 40.30 -31.41 41.85
N GLN A 302 39.05 -31.60 41.43
CA GLN A 302 38.10 -32.45 42.15
C GLN A 302 38.56 -33.91 42.26
N ARG A 303 39.12 -34.48 41.18
CA ARG A 303 39.70 -35.83 41.21
C ARG A 303 40.86 -35.95 42.18
N LEU A 304 41.72 -34.92 42.25
CA LEU A 304 42.87 -34.91 43.16
C LEU A 304 42.41 -34.80 44.62
N LEU A 305 41.38 -33.99 44.90
CA LEU A 305 40.75 -33.94 46.23
C LEU A 305 40.13 -35.28 46.62
N ALA A 306 39.42 -35.94 45.71
CA ALA A 306 38.84 -37.27 45.94
C ALA A 306 39.93 -38.33 46.19
N LEU A 307 41.01 -38.33 45.40
CA LEU A 307 42.14 -39.22 45.61
C LEU A 307 42.83 -38.98 46.95
N LYS A 308 43.01 -37.71 47.34
CA LYS A 308 43.58 -37.35 48.64
C LYS A 308 42.72 -37.88 49.79
N ALA A 309 41.39 -37.73 49.71
CA ALA A 309 40.47 -38.26 50.70
C ALA A 309 40.54 -39.80 50.77
N TRP A 310 40.57 -40.46 49.62
CA TRP A 310 40.70 -41.91 49.51
C TRP A 310 42.01 -42.44 50.12
N ILE A 311 43.15 -41.78 49.86
CA ILE A 311 44.45 -42.14 50.46
C ILE A 311 44.39 -42.01 51.98
N ALA A 312 43.85 -40.91 52.49
CA ALA A 312 43.74 -40.69 53.94
C ALA A 312 42.85 -41.75 54.62
N GLU A 313 41.74 -42.13 53.99
CA GLU A 313 40.87 -43.20 54.46
C GLU A 313 41.60 -44.55 54.49
N HIS A 314 42.34 -44.88 53.41
CA HIS A 314 43.11 -46.12 53.37
C HIS A 314 44.27 -46.15 54.35
N GLU A 315 44.98 -45.03 54.54
CA GLU A 315 46.04 -44.91 55.54
C GLU A 315 45.49 -45.21 56.94
N GLN A 316 44.30 -44.69 57.27
CA GLN A 316 43.63 -44.97 58.53
C GLN A 316 43.21 -46.45 58.64
N GLN A 317 42.65 -47.04 57.58
CA GLN A 317 42.32 -48.48 57.55
C GLN A 317 43.55 -49.37 57.75
N PHE A 318 44.69 -49.02 57.14
CA PHE A 318 45.94 -49.77 57.32
C PHE A 318 46.50 -49.60 58.73
N ALA A 319 46.44 -48.39 59.31
CA ALA A 319 46.85 -48.17 60.71
C ALA A 319 46.00 -48.99 61.69
N ASP A 320 44.68 -49.04 61.47
CA ASP A 320 43.76 -49.86 62.25
C ASP A 320 44.07 -51.36 62.10
N ALA A 321 44.36 -51.81 60.87
CA ALA A 321 44.74 -53.19 60.59
C ALA A 321 46.06 -53.59 61.26
N ILE A 322 47.08 -52.72 61.22
CA ILE A 322 48.36 -52.93 61.92
C ILE A 322 48.12 -53.05 63.43
N THR A 323 47.30 -52.17 64.00
CA THR A 323 46.97 -52.20 65.44
C THR A 323 46.28 -53.51 65.84
N ARG A 324 45.33 -53.99 65.03
CA ARG A 324 44.67 -55.29 65.24
C ARG A 324 45.64 -56.47 65.12
N LEU A 325 46.54 -56.44 64.15
CA LEU A 325 47.55 -57.49 63.99
C LEU A 325 48.51 -57.52 65.19
N GLN A 326 48.96 -56.35 65.65
CA GLN A 326 49.80 -56.24 66.84
C GLN A 326 49.11 -56.78 68.09
N SER A 327 47.80 -56.52 68.29
CA SER A 327 47.07 -57.09 69.42
C SER A 327 46.96 -58.61 69.31
N THR A 328 46.69 -59.17 68.13
CA THR A 328 46.65 -60.63 67.95
C THR A 328 48.01 -61.29 68.17
N VAL A 329 49.11 -60.63 67.77
CA VAL A 329 50.47 -61.12 68.04
C VAL A 329 50.73 -61.13 69.54
N ALA A 330 50.42 -60.04 70.25
CA ALA A 330 50.58 -59.95 71.70
C ALA A 330 49.74 -61.01 72.45
N GLU A 331 48.52 -61.28 71.98
CA GLU A 331 47.69 -62.37 72.50
C GLU A 331 48.37 -63.74 72.30
N SER A 332 48.88 -64.02 71.11
CA SER A 332 49.58 -65.28 70.80
C SER A 332 50.91 -65.44 71.56
N GLU A 333 51.66 -64.35 71.78
CA GLU A 333 52.86 -64.35 72.59
C GLU A 333 52.53 -64.62 74.06
N GLY A 334 51.47 -64.00 74.59
CA GLY A 334 50.96 -64.27 75.92
C GLY A 334 50.47 -65.71 76.10
N GLU A 335 49.85 -66.32 75.09
CA GLU A 335 49.51 -67.74 75.08
C GLU A 335 50.76 -68.64 75.03
N ALA A 336 51.76 -68.27 74.23
CA ALA A 336 53.02 -69.00 74.15
C ALA A 336 53.81 -68.94 75.48
N ASP A 337 53.85 -67.79 76.14
CA ASP A 337 54.50 -67.63 77.44
C ASP A 337 53.78 -68.42 78.53
N LYS A 338 52.44 -68.44 78.56
CA LYS A 338 51.69 -69.35 79.44
C LYS A 338 52.01 -70.82 79.18
N CYS A 339 52.16 -71.22 77.91
CA CYS A 339 52.58 -72.58 77.56
C CYS A 339 54.00 -72.87 78.06
N ARG A 340 54.93 -71.92 77.98
CA ARG A 340 56.29 -72.05 78.53
C ARG A 340 56.29 -72.17 80.05
N GLU A 341 55.53 -71.35 80.75
CA GLU A 341 55.40 -71.42 82.22
C GLU A 341 54.87 -72.78 82.67
N LEU A 342 53.85 -73.31 82.00
CA LEU A 342 53.34 -74.65 82.24
C LEU A 342 54.42 -75.71 81.97
N GLN A 343 55.19 -75.56 80.88
CA GLN A 343 56.28 -76.48 80.55
C GLN A 343 57.41 -76.45 81.59
N ASP A 344 57.79 -75.27 82.09
CA ASP A 344 58.76 -75.12 83.17
C ASP A 344 58.25 -75.71 84.49
N GLU A 345 56.95 -75.56 84.78
CA GLU A 345 56.29 -76.19 85.93
C GLU A 345 56.33 -77.72 85.82
N TYR A 346 55.98 -78.27 84.66
CA TYR A 346 56.12 -79.72 84.39
C TYR A 346 57.57 -80.20 84.53
N THR A 347 58.54 -79.40 84.08
CA THR A 347 59.97 -79.73 84.19
C THR A 347 60.44 -79.69 85.64
N ARG A 348 59.96 -78.75 86.46
CA ARG A 348 60.21 -78.72 87.91
C ARG A 348 59.62 -79.93 88.62
N VAL A 349 58.37 -80.28 88.30
CA VAL A 349 57.70 -81.46 88.85
C VAL A 349 58.48 -82.72 88.48
N ALA A 350 58.92 -82.85 87.23
CA ALA A 350 59.79 -83.95 86.79
C ALA A 350 61.12 -83.99 87.56
N ALA A 351 61.77 -82.84 87.79
CA ALA A 351 63.01 -82.76 88.58
C ALA A 351 62.82 -83.14 90.05
N VAL A 352 61.66 -82.81 90.66
CA VAL A 352 61.30 -83.26 92.02
C VAL A 352 61.11 -84.78 92.04
N PHE A 353 60.40 -85.35 91.06
CA PHE A 353 60.25 -86.80 90.93
C PHE A 353 61.60 -87.51 90.73
N ASP A 354 62.53 -86.93 89.95
CA ASP A 354 63.90 -87.46 89.81
C ASP A 354 64.69 -87.38 91.13
N GLN A 355 64.51 -86.32 91.92
CA GLN A 355 65.13 -86.19 93.25
C GLN A 355 64.58 -87.20 94.26
N GLU A 356 63.26 -87.46 94.25
CA GLU A 356 62.63 -88.50 95.06
C GLU A 356 63.04 -89.91 94.60
N ALA A 357 63.15 -90.15 93.30
CA ALA A 357 63.69 -91.39 92.75
C ALA A 357 65.16 -91.62 93.16
N CYS A 358 65.95 -90.55 93.26
CA CYS A 358 67.33 -90.63 93.78
C CYS A 358 67.39 -90.87 95.30
N ARG A 359 66.42 -90.36 96.08
CA ARG A 359 66.33 -90.63 97.54
C ARG A 359 65.85 -92.05 97.86
N LEU A 360 65.02 -92.65 97.01
CA LEU A 360 64.55 -94.03 97.16
C LEU A 360 65.57 -95.10 96.72
N ARG A 361 66.70 -94.69 96.13
CA ARG A 361 67.79 -95.60 95.71
C ARG A 361 68.85 -95.89 96.80
N PHE A 362 68.67 -95.32 98.01
CA PHE A 362 69.56 -95.54 99.17
C PHE A 362 68.82 -96.09 100.41
N VAL A 363 67.87 -97.00 100.17
CA VAL A 363 67.44 -98.04 101.12
C VAL A 363 67.45 -99.36 100.36
#